data_AF-A0A3D3M4A4-F1
#
_entry.id   AF-A0A3D3M4A4-F1
#
_cell.length_a   1.000
_cell.length_b   1.000
_cell.length_c   1.000
_cell.angle_alpha   90.00
_cell.angle_beta   90.00
_cell.angle_gamma   90.00
#
_symmetry.space_group_name_H-M   'P 1'
#
loop_
_entity.id
_entity.type
_entity.pdbx_description
1 polymer ?
#
loop_
_entity_poly.entity_id
_entity_poly.type
_entity_poly.pdbx_seq_one_letter_code
_entity_poly.pdbx_strand_id
1 'polypeptide(L)'
;MSAVISLLRSRLLRPVFVALGIALLVQVVVAVVLTRSTVTALEADLGNRLGTDSQKLANELDQAAKEVSSGLSSLSESTRQRLTAGLSSRLEEEQAQLRATLEKNLRDSANDMAELLASVAPRAIWDVDVPTLSEFARRAQRNPNVLFVVYDDAQGEHLTRYLNRQNPINQALLEKGKGERALDKVLDAARNDPAVYFVEASINPNGVEIGKVLMGISTASVDAELQALDKRFSALIASGDQLVAD
;
A
#
# COMPACT_ATOMS: atom_id res chain seq x y z
N MET A 1 -19.83 -12.51 97.96
CA MET A 1 -18.36 -12.35 98.18
C MET A 1 -18.00 -12.33 99.68
N SER A 2 -18.54 -13.25 100.49
CA SER A 2 -18.33 -13.21 101.96
C SER A 2 -18.17 -14.60 102.60
N ALA A 3 -18.63 -15.69 101.96
CA ALA A 3 -18.38 -17.06 102.41
C ALA A 3 -16.95 -17.57 102.11
N VAL A 4 -16.34 -17.08 101.04
CA VAL A 4 -15.00 -17.52 100.58
C VAL A 4 -13.90 -17.01 101.52
N ILE A 5 -14.08 -15.84 102.13
CA ILE A 5 -13.08 -15.19 103.01
C ILE A 5 -13.04 -15.84 104.41
N SER A 6 -14.15 -16.42 104.87
CA SER A 6 -14.25 -17.12 106.15
C SER A 6 -13.47 -18.45 106.20
N LEU A 7 -13.41 -19.17 105.07
CA LEU A 7 -12.66 -20.42 104.92
C LEU A 7 -11.13 -20.23 104.88
N LEU A 8 -10.64 -19.00 104.64
CA LEU A 8 -9.21 -18.66 104.63
C LEU A 8 -8.57 -18.57 106.04
N ARG A 9 -9.34 -18.68 107.13
CA ARG A 9 -8.86 -18.51 108.52
C ARG A 9 -8.48 -19.82 109.23
N SER A 10 -8.64 -20.98 108.58
CA SER A 10 -8.31 -22.30 109.14
C SER A 10 -6.86 -22.73 108.87
N ARG A 11 -6.12 -23.08 109.93
CA ARG A 11 -4.68 -23.45 109.89
C ARG A 11 -4.36 -24.72 109.09
N LEU A 12 -5.35 -25.55 108.76
CA LEU A 12 -5.16 -26.80 108.00
C LEU A 12 -5.53 -26.69 106.50
N LEU A 13 -6.37 -25.73 106.10
CA LEU A 13 -6.82 -25.56 104.70
C LEU A 13 -5.98 -24.57 103.89
N ARG A 14 -5.18 -23.74 104.55
CA ARG A 14 -4.28 -22.74 103.93
C ARG A 14 -3.27 -23.34 102.92
N PRO A 15 -2.55 -24.44 103.21
CA PRO A 15 -1.59 -25.00 102.25
C PRO A 15 -2.27 -25.61 101.02
N VAL A 16 -3.44 -26.21 101.18
CA VAL A 16 -4.22 -26.80 100.07
C VAL A 16 -4.77 -25.71 99.15
N PHE A 17 -5.32 -24.63 99.71
CA PHE A 17 -5.78 -23.49 98.91
C PHE A 17 -4.65 -22.78 98.18
N VAL A 18 -3.47 -22.66 98.79
CA VAL A 18 -2.28 -22.08 98.14
C VAL A 18 -1.82 -22.98 96.99
N ALA A 19 -1.77 -24.30 97.18
CA ALA A 19 -1.42 -25.24 96.12
C ALA A 19 -2.41 -25.21 94.94
N LEU A 20 -3.72 -25.16 95.22
CA LEU A 20 -4.76 -25.02 94.19
C LEU A 20 -4.70 -23.67 93.47
N GLY A 21 -4.46 -22.58 94.20
CA GLY A 21 -4.30 -21.25 93.60
C GLY A 21 -3.08 -21.17 92.68
N ILE A 22 -1.96 -21.76 93.09
CA ILE A 22 -0.74 -21.85 92.26
C ILE A 22 -0.98 -22.74 91.05
N ALA A 23 -1.61 -23.91 91.21
CA ALA A 23 -1.93 -24.80 90.11
C ALA A 23 -2.82 -24.12 89.06
N LEU A 24 -3.84 -23.38 89.51
CA LEU A 24 -4.75 -22.63 88.64
C LEU A 24 -4.00 -21.49 87.92
N LEU A 25 -3.12 -20.78 88.61
CA LEU A 25 -2.26 -19.76 88.00
C LEU A 25 -1.34 -20.36 86.93
N VAL A 26 -0.66 -21.47 87.23
CA VAL A 26 0.20 -22.18 86.28
C VAL A 26 -0.61 -22.64 85.07
N GLN A 27 -1.81 -23.19 85.30
CA GLN A 27 -2.67 -23.68 84.23
C GLN A 27 -3.15 -22.54 83.32
N VAL A 28 -3.51 -21.38 83.88
CA VAL A 28 -3.84 -20.17 83.10
C VAL A 28 -2.63 -19.65 82.34
N VAL A 29 -1.46 -19.59 82.97
CA VAL A 29 -0.22 -19.14 82.31
C VAL A 29 0.14 -20.06 81.15
N VAL A 30 0.10 -21.38 81.35
CA VAL A 30 0.36 -22.37 80.30
C VAL A 30 -0.66 -22.25 79.17
N ALA A 31 -1.96 -22.12 79.48
CA ALA A 31 -3.00 -21.93 78.48
C ALA A 31 -2.80 -20.63 77.68
N VAL A 32 -2.42 -19.53 78.34
CA VAL A 32 -2.15 -18.24 77.69
C VAL A 32 -0.89 -18.33 76.81
N VAL A 33 0.17 -18.99 77.27
CA VAL A 33 1.40 -19.19 76.50
C VAL A 33 1.13 -20.06 75.26
N LEU A 34 0.40 -21.16 75.42
CA LEU A 34 -0.02 -22.02 74.32
C LEU A 34 -0.87 -21.24 73.32
N THR A 35 -1.94 -20.58 73.77
CA THR A 35 -2.84 -19.82 72.89
C THR A 35 -2.10 -18.71 72.15
N ARG A 36 -1.20 -17.98 72.82
CA ARG A 36 -0.36 -16.98 72.16
C ARG A 36 0.56 -17.62 71.12
N SER A 37 1.21 -18.75 71.44
CA SER A 37 2.07 -19.44 70.49
C SER A 37 1.31 -19.95 69.26
N THR A 38 0.09 -20.47 69.44
CA THR A 38 -0.74 -20.96 68.34
C THR A 38 -1.23 -19.81 67.46
N VAL A 39 -1.60 -18.68 68.06
CA VAL A 39 -2.00 -17.48 67.33
C VAL A 39 -0.82 -16.92 66.53
N THR A 40 0.37 -16.81 67.12
CA THR A 40 1.57 -16.35 66.39
C THR A 40 1.97 -17.33 65.28
N ALA A 41 1.78 -18.64 65.48
CA ALA A 41 2.01 -19.64 64.44
C ALA A 41 0.99 -19.57 63.30
N LEU A 42 -0.29 -19.35 63.60
CA LEU A 42 -1.35 -19.14 62.61
C LEU A 42 -1.14 -17.85 61.82
N GLU A 43 -0.72 -16.77 62.49
CA GLU A 43 -0.43 -15.47 61.87
C GLU A 43 0.78 -15.56 60.93
N ALA A 44 1.82 -16.28 61.34
CA ALA A 44 2.98 -16.58 60.49
C ALA A 44 2.62 -17.48 59.29
N ASP A 45 1.78 -18.51 59.48
CA ASP A 45 1.32 -19.37 58.39
C ASP A 45 0.42 -18.60 57.40
N LEU A 46 -0.46 -17.73 57.90
CA LEU A 46 -1.29 -16.85 57.06
C LEU A 46 -0.43 -15.86 56.28
N GLY A 47 0.54 -15.23 56.92
CA GLY A 47 1.48 -14.31 56.27
C GLY A 47 2.30 -14.99 55.18
N ASN A 48 2.77 -16.21 55.43
CA ASN A 48 3.48 -17.01 54.44
C ASN A 48 2.58 -17.44 53.28
N ARG A 49 1.36 -17.91 53.55
CA ARG A 49 0.41 -18.31 52.49
C ARG A 49 -0.03 -17.12 51.64
N LEU A 50 -0.42 -16.01 52.26
CA LEU A 50 -0.81 -14.78 51.57
C LEU A 50 0.35 -14.19 50.77
N GLY A 51 1.57 -14.24 51.30
CA GLY A 51 2.77 -13.83 50.58
C GLY A 51 3.02 -14.71 49.36
N THR A 52 2.88 -16.03 49.51
CA THR A 52 3.08 -16.99 48.41
C THR A 52 1.99 -16.88 47.35
N ASP A 53 0.74 -16.72 47.75
CA ASP A 53 -0.40 -16.53 46.83
C ASP A 53 -0.33 -15.18 46.12
N SER A 54 0.07 -14.11 46.82
CA SER A 54 0.31 -12.79 46.19
C SER A 54 1.44 -12.85 45.17
N GLN A 55 2.52 -13.59 45.48
CA GLN A 55 3.64 -13.78 44.55
C GLN A 55 3.21 -14.59 43.32
N LYS A 56 2.40 -15.64 43.51
CA LYS A 56 1.80 -16.40 42.39
C LYS A 56 0.91 -15.51 41.53
N LEU A 57 0.01 -14.74 42.14
CA LEU A 57 -0.90 -13.86 41.42
C LEU A 57 -0.13 -12.81 40.62
N ALA A 58 0.92 -12.22 41.20
CA ALA A 58 1.79 -11.26 40.51
C ALA A 58 2.50 -11.90 39.31
N ASN A 59 2.99 -13.14 39.44
CA ASN A 59 3.61 -13.86 38.35
C ASN A 59 2.60 -14.23 37.24
N GLU A 60 1.40 -14.68 37.60
CA GLU A 60 0.34 -14.99 36.63
C GLU A 60 -0.12 -13.73 35.88
N LEU A 61 -0.26 -12.59 36.57
CA LEU A 61 -0.60 -11.32 35.95
C LEU A 61 0.51 -10.82 35.01
N ASP A 62 1.79 -10.96 35.39
CA ASP A 62 2.93 -10.62 34.53
C ASP A 62 2.98 -11.51 33.28
N GLN A 63 2.66 -12.80 33.43
CA GLN A 63 2.60 -13.75 32.33
C GLN A 63 1.44 -13.45 31.38
N ALA A 64 0.25 -13.16 31.92
CA ALA A 64 -0.90 -12.74 31.13
C ALA A 64 -0.65 -11.40 30.41
N ALA A 65 0.03 -10.45 31.05
CA ALA A 65 0.41 -9.18 30.43
C ALA A 65 1.38 -9.41 29.24
N LYS A 66 2.35 -10.31 29.40
CA LYS A 66 3.27 -10.71 28.32
C LYS A 66 2.55 -11.41 27.17
N GLU A 67 1.63 -12.32 27.46
CA GLU A 67 0.83 -13.00 26.43
C GLU A 67 -0.06 -12.02 25.66
N VAL A 68 -0.73 -11.10 26.36
CA VAL A 68 -1.55 -10.06 25.71
C VAL A 68 -0.69 -9.14 24.86
N SER A 69 0.45 -8.68 25.38
CA SER A 69 1.41 -7.84 24.62
C SER A 69 1.93 -8.57 23.37
N SER A 70 2.28 -9.85 23.51
CA SER A 70 2.76 -10.68 22.39
C SER A 70 1.65 -10.91 21.36
N GLY A 71 0.43 -11.17 21.82
CA GLY A 71 -0.75 -11.35 20.96
C GLY A 71 -1.09 -10.08 20.18
N LEU A 72 -1.04 -8.92 20.84
CA LEU A 72 -1.21 -7.61 20.20
C LEU A 72 -0.10 -7.32 19.18
N SER A 73 1.15 -7.61 19.51
CA SER A 73 2.28 -7.45 18.58
C SER A 73 2.11 -8.34 17.34
N SER A 74 1.77 -9.61 17.54
CA SER A 74 1.54 -10.56 16.44
C SER A 74 0.33 -10.18 15.60
N LEU A 75 -0.76 -9.72 16.23
CA LEU A 75 -1.94 -9.25 15.52
C LEU A 75 -1.62 -8.01 14.68
N SER A 76 -0.88 -7.04 15.24
CA SER A 76 -0.43 -5.84 14.54
C SER A 76 0.43 -6.20 13.33
N GLU A 77 1.41 -7.08 13.51
CA GLU A 77 2.27 -7.56 12.43
C GLU A 77 1.48 -8.29 11.35
N SER A 78 0.58 -9.19 11.72
CA SER A 78 -0.28 -9.89 10.75
C SER A 78 -1.22 -8.95 10.00
N THR A 79 -1.73 -7.91 10.68
CA THR A 79 -2.60 -6.89 10.09
C THR A 79 -1.82 -6.04 9.10
N ARG A 80 -0.62 -5.59 9.47
CA ARG A 80 0.32 -4.88 8.58
C ARG A 80 0.61 -5.72 7.35
N GLN A 81 1.02 -6.98 7.52
CA GLN A 81 1.35 -7.85 6.40
C GLN A 81 0.17 -8.05 5.44
N ARG A 82 -1.05 -8.24 5.96
CA ARG A 82 -2.26 -8.37 5.14
C ARG A 82 -2.64 -7.06 4.45
N LEU A 83 -2.51 -5.92 5.12
CA LEU A 83 -2.76 -4.60 4.53
C LEU A 83 -1.76 -4.32 3.42
N THR A 84 -0.46 -4.50 3.66
CA THR A 84 0.59 -4.26 2.67
C THR A 84 0.40 -5.18 1.46
N ALA A 85 0.15 -6.48 1.66
CA ALA A 85 -0.06 -7.42 0.56
C ALA A 85 -1.39 -7.17 -0.19
N GLY A 86 -2.45 -6.78 0.52
CA GLY A 86 -3.74 -6.46 -0.10
C GLY A 86 -3.71 -5.15 -0.87
N LEU A 87 -3.06 -4.13 -0.33
CA LEU A 87 -2.85 -2.84 -0.98
C LEU A 87 -1.94 -2.98 -2.19
N SER A 88 -0.82 -3.72 -2.08
CA SER A 88 0.08 -3.92 -3.23
C SER A 88 -0.64 -4.59 -4.40
N SER A 89 -1.39 -5.67 -4.13
CA SER A 89 -2.16 -6.39 -5.16
C SER A 89 -3.21 -5.50 -5.83
N ARG A 90 -3.99 -4.76 -5.03
CA ARG A 90 -5.01 -3.85 -5.56
C ARG A 90 -4.42 -2.68 -6.35
N LEU A 91 -3.27 -2.17 -5.90
CA LEU A 91 -2.57 -1.09 -6.60
C LEU A 91 -1.97 -1.56 -7.92
N GLU A 92 -1.43 -2.79 -7.99
CA GLU A 92 -0.96 -3.39 -9.25
C GLU A 92 -2.12 -3.54 -10.26
N GLU A 93 -3.29 -3.98 -9.79
CA GLU A 93 -4.49 -4.09 -10.62
C GLU A 93 -4.97 -2.72 -11.13
N GLU A 94 -5.04 -1.71 -10.25
CA GLU A 94 -5.37 -0.33 -10.63
C GLU A 94 -4.35 0.26 -11.62
N GLN A 95 -3.05 -0.03 -11.44
CA GLN A 95 -2.00 0.41 -12.36
C GLN A 95 -2.18 -0.22 -13.75
N ALA A 96 -2.45 -1.51 -13.81
CA ALA A 96 -2.71 -2.20 -15.07
C ALA A 96 -3.95 -1.65 -15.78
N GLN A 97 -5.03 -1.40 -15.04
CA GLN A 97 -6.25 -0.81 -15.58
C GLN A 97 -6.03 0.63 -16.06
N LEU A 98 -5.26 1.43 -15.32
CA LEU A 98 -4.92 2.79 -15.72
C LEU A 98 -4.05 2.81 -16.96
N ARG A 99 -3.02 1.94 -17.05
CA ARG A 99 -2.20 1.76 -18.26
C ARG A 99 -3.08 1.46 -19.46
N ALA A 100 -3.97 0.47 -19.34
CA ALA A 100 -4.89 0.11 -20.42
C ALA A 100 -5.80 1.27 -20.82
N THR A 101 -6.25 2.07 -19.85
CA THR A 101 -7.11 3.23 -20.09
C THR A 101 -6.36 4.37 -20.79
N LEU A 102 -5.13 4.68 -20.36
CA LEU A 102 -4.28 5.70 -20.98
C LEU A 102 -3.89 5.31 -22.41
N GLU A 103 -3.49 4.05 -22.61
CA GLU A 103 -3.21 3.53 -23.95
C GLU A 103 -4.45 3.59 -24.85
N LYS A 104 -5.61 3.18 -24.34
CA LYS A 104 -6.87 3.27 -25.09
C LYS A 104 -7.19 4.72 -25.45
N ASN A 105 -7.13 5.63 -24.50
CA ASN A 105 -7.43 7.05 -24.74
C ASN A 105 -6.44 7.67 -25.74
N LEU A 106 -5.16 7.29 -25.68
CA LEU A 106 -4.16 7.71 -26.66
C LEU A 106 -4.52 7.22 -28.07
N ARG A 107 -4.91 5.94 -28.19
CA ARG A 107 -5.31 5.34 -29.47
C ARG A 107 -6.61 5.92 -30.01
N ASP A 108 -7.61 6.14 -29.16
CA ASP A 108 -8.89 6.74 -29.56
C ASP A 108 -8.64 8.20 -30.01
N SER A 109 -7.89 8.98 -29.24
CA SER A 109 -7.51 10.36 -29.64
C SER A 109 -6.68 10.40 -30.93
N ALA A 110 -5.83 9.39 -31.16
CA ALA A 110 -5.06 9.24 -32.39
C ALA A 110 -5.98 9.00 -33.59
N ASN A 111 -6.94 8.08 -33.45
CA ASN A 111 -7.90 7.76 -34.50
C ASN A 111 -8.78 8.97 -34.81
N ASP A 112 -9.33 9.64 -33.79
CA ASP A 112 -10.13 10.86 -33.97
C ASP A 112 -9.34 11.94 -34.71
N MET A 113 -8.07 12.14 -34.35
CA MET A 113 -7.23 13.13 -35.04
C MET A 113 -6.95 12.73 -36.49
N ALA A 114 -6.69 11.46 -36.77
CA ALA A 114 -6.50 10.96 -38.14
C ALA A 114 -7.77 11.14 -38.98
N GLU A 115 -8.95 10.83 -38.42
CA GLU A 115 -10.24 11.04 -39.07
C GLU A 115 -10.52 12.52 -39.32
N LEU A 116 -10.25 13.39 -38.35
CA LEU A 116 -10.38 14.85 -38.53
C LEU A 116 -9.45 15.34 -39.64
N LEU A 117 -8.19 14.91 -39.66
CA LEU A 117 -7.23 15.24 -40.72
C LEU A 117 -7.68 14.72 -42.08
N ALA A 118 -8.27 13.53 -42.14
CA ALA A 118 -8.83 12.95 -43.36
C ALA A 118 -10.08 13.70 -43.82
N SER A 119 -10.90 14.22 -42.90
CA SER A 119 -12.14 14.95 -43.24
C SER A 119 -11.88 16.33 -43.86
N VAL A 120 -10.79 17.00 -43.48
CA VAL A 120 -10.45 18.35 -43.97
C VAL A 120 -9.53 18.35 -45.20
N ALA A 121 -8.91 17.21 -45.50
CA ALA A 121 -7.98 17.04 -46.62
C ALA A 121 -8.58 17.04 -48.05
N PRO A 122 -9.85 16.64 -48.32
CA PRO A 122 -10.32 16.41 -49.69
C PRO A 122 -10.14 17.60 -50.63
N ARG A 123 -10.45 18.81 -50.14
CA ARG A 123 -10.30 20.04 -50.91
C ARG A 123 -8.85 20.28 -51.31
N ALA A 124 -7.93 20.15 -50.36
CA ALA A 124 -6.51 20.36 -50.62
C ALA A 124 -5.92 19.28 -51.54
N ILE A 125 -6.43 18.04 -51.50
CA ILE A 125 -6.02 16.97 -52.43
C ILE A 125 -6.50 17.27 -53.85
N TRP A 126 -7.76 17.65 -54.04
CA TRP A 126 -8.29 18.00 -55.36
C TRP A 126 -7.61 19.21 -56.00
N ASP A 127 -7.27 20.21 -55.18
CA ASP A 127 -6.57 21.42 -55.61
C ASP A 127 -5.04 21.21 -55.73
N VAL A 128 -4.53 20.02 -55.39
CA VAL A 128 -3.08 19.69 -55.34
C VAL A 128 -2.30 20.68 -54.45
N ASP A 129 -2.94 21.15 -53.38
CA ASP A 129 -2.39 22.12 -52.44
C ASP A 129 -1.54 21.43 -51.36
N VAL A 130 -0.37 20.97 -51.78
CA VAL A 130 0.66 20.38 -50.89
C VAL A 130 1.06 21.31 -49.73
N PRO A 131 1.22 22.63 -49.93
CA PRO A 131 1.44 23.56 -48.81
C PRO A 131 0.36 23.48 -47.72
N THR A 132 -0.92 23.46 -48.10
CA THR A 132 -2.03 23.35 -47.14
C THR A 132 -2.02 22.00 -46.41
N LEU A 133 -1.79 20.88 -47.11
CA LEU A 133 -1.63 19.56 -46.48
C LEU A 133 -0.45 19.53 -45.50
N SER A 134 0.66 20.16 -45.86
CA SER A 134 1.84 20.27 -45.00
C SER A 134 1.57 21.11 -43.74
N GLU A 135 0.74 22.15 -43.84
CA GLU A 135 0.28 22.94 -42.70
C GLU A 135 -0.62 22.12 -41.76
N PHE A 136 -1.56 21.32 -42.30
CA PHE A 136 -2.38 20.43 -41.49
C PHE A 136 -1.53 19.42 -40.72
N ALA A 137 -0.58 18.78 -41.40
CA ALA A 137 0.39 17.87 -40.78
C ALA A 137 1.21 18.57 -39.68
N ARG A 138 1.71 19.78 -39.94
CA ARG A 138 2.48 20.55 -38.96
C ARG A 138 1.65 20.95 -37.74
N ARG A 139 0.37 21.28 -37.92
CA ARG A 139 -0.54 21.60 -36.83
C ARG A 139 -0.83 20.40 -35.94
N ALA A 140 -1.06 19.23 -36.53
CA ALA A 140 -1.18 17.98 -35.77
C ALA A 140 0.09 17.66 -34.97
N GLN A 141 1.27 17.86 -35.58
CA GLN A 141 2.57 17.71 -34.91
C GLN A 141 2.88 18.75 -33.82
N ARG A 142 2.01 19.74 -33.57
CA ARG A 142 2.13 20.58 -32.37
C ARG A 142 1.81 19.79 -31.09
N ASN A 143 1.05 18.71 -31.21
CA ASN A 143 0.91 17.75 -30.12
C ASN A 143 2.25 17.02 -29.94
N PRO A 144 2.88 17.08 -28.77
CA PRO A 144 4.19 16.46 -28.53
C PRO A 144 4.19 14.94 -28.73
N ASN A 145 3.02 14.29 -28.67
CA ASN A 145 2.89 12.86 -28.90
C ASN A 145 2.89 12.49 -30.38
N VAL A 146 2.60 13.42 -31.30
CA VAL A 146 2.54 13.14 -32.74
C VAL A 146 3.95 13.22 -33.33
N LEU A 147 4.45 12.08 -33.84
CA LEU A 147 5.80 11.94 -34.37
C LEU A 147 5.92 12.41 -35.81
N PHE A 148 4.94 12.03 -36.63
CA PHE A 148 4.85 12.40 -38.05
C PHE A 148 3.40 12.26 -38.53
N VAL A 149 3.10 13.00 -39.61
CA VAL A 149 1.82 12.93 -40.34
C VAL A 149 2.14 13.01 -41.82
N VAL A 150 1.66 12.05 -42.59
CA VAL A 150 1.89 11.93 -44.03
C VAL A 150 0.53 11.82 -44.73
N TYR A 151 0.39 12.54 -45.82
CA TYR A 151 -0.74 12.39 -46.73
C TYR A 151 -0.27 11.61 -47.95
N ASP A 152 -1.00 10.57 -48.30
CA ASP A 152 -0.82 9.78 -49.50
C ASP A 152 -1.95 10.08 -50.47
N ASP A 153 -1.64 10.07 -51.76
CA ASP A 153 -2.65 10.10 -52.82
C ASP A 153 -3.32 8.72 -53.03
N ALA A 154 -4.23 8.64 -54.01
CA ALA A 154 -4.90 7.40 -54.38
C ALA A 154 -3.95 6.31 -54.92
N GLN A 155 -2.73 6.68 -55.33
CA GLN A 155 -1.69 5.79 -55.83
C GLN A 155 -0.71 5.34 -54.74
N GLY A 156 -0.79 5.94 -53.54
CA GLY A 156 0.11 5.66 -52.41
C GLY A 156 1.40 6.49 -52.43
N GLU A 157 1.49 7.54 -53.25
CA GLU A 157 2.62 8.46 -53.24
C GLU A 157 2.46 9.51 -52.14
N HIS A 158 3.55 9.74 -51.39
CA HIS A 158 3.59 10.70 -50.29
C HIS A 158 3.52 12.15 -50.80
N LEU A 159 2.36 12.79 -50.62
CA LEU A 159 2.11 14.19 -50.93
C LEU A 159 2.86 15.13 -49.97
N THR A 160 2.98 14.74 -48.69
CA THR A 160 3.75 15.49 -47.69
C THR A 160 5.02 14.75 -47.29
N ARG A 161 6.09 15.50 -47.00
CA ARG A 161 7.43 14.94 -46.72
C ARG A 161 8.04 15.43 -45.42
N TYR A 162 7.27 16.15 -44.62
CA TYR A 162 7.78 16.76 -43.40
C TYR A 162 8.03 15.71 -42.31
N LEU A 163 9.28 15.62 -41.87
CA LEU A 163 9.69 14.76 -40.76
C LEU A 163 10.52 15.60 -39.78
N ASN A 164 10.10 15.62 -38.52
CA ASN A 164 10.87 16.26 -37.48
C ASN A 164 12.07 15.38 -37.08
N ARG A 165 13.23 15.64 -37.68
CA ARG A 165 14.49 14.92 -37.39
C ARG A 165 15.14 15.30 -36.06
N GLN A 166 14.62 16.31 -35.35
CA GLN A 166 15.12 16.69 -34.03
C GLN A 166 14.52 15.81 -32.92
N ASN A 167 13.41 15.12 -33.20
CA ASN A 167 12.81 14.21 -32.24
C ASN A 167 13.67 12.93 -32.11
N PRO A 168 14.14 12.56 -30.91
CA PRO A 168 14.95 11.37 -30.69
C PRO A 168 14.27 10.07 -31.14
N ILE A 169 12.95 9.97 -31.02
CA ILE A 169 12.18 8.79 -31.45
C ILE A 169 12.24 8.67 -32.97
N ASN A 170 12.06 9.76 -33.70
CA ASN A 170 12.18 9.76 -35.16
C ASN A 170 13.61 9.41 -35.62
N GLN A 171 14.64 9.82 -34.88
CA GLN A 171 16.02 9.42 -35.15
C GLN A 171 16.23 7.92 -34.96
N ALA A 172 15.73 7.35 -33.86
CA ALA A 172 15.80 5.91 -33.62
C ALA A 172 15.03 5.12 -34.70
N LEU A 173 13.87 5.60 -35.14
CA LEU A 173 13.09 4.98 -36.22
C LEU A 173 13.82 5.06 -37.57
N LEU A 174 14.51 6.16 -37.86
CA LEU A 174 15.32 6.31 -39.07
C LEU A 174 16.47 5.29 -39.15
N GLU A 175 17.07 4.96 -38.02
CA GLU A 175 18.17 3.99 -37.93
C GLU A 175 17.68 2.55 -38.04
N LYS A 176 16.51 2.23 -37.45
CA LYS A 176 15.92 0.88 -37.47
C LYS A 176 15.24 0.56 -38.81
N GLY A 177 14.69 1.55 -39.48
CA GLY A 177 13.82 1.39 -40.65
C GLY A 177 14.52 1.07 -41.95
N LYS A 178 13.83 0.37 -42.85
CA LYS A 178 14.31 0.05 -44.21
C LYS A 178 13.58 0.89 -45.25
N GLY A 179 14.31 1.41 -46.23
CA GLY A 179 13.75 2.26 -47.28
C GLY A 179 14.82 3.13 -47.96
N GLU A 180 14.51 3.63 -49.15
CA GLU A 180 15.42 4.54 -49.87
C GLU A 180 15.37 5.96 -49.29
N ARG A 181 14.17 6.44 -48.89
CA ARG A 181 13.99 7.78 -48.34
C ARG A 181 13.86 7.74 -46.82
N ALA A 182 14.19 8.87 -46.20
CA ALA A 182 14.09 9.04 -44.75
C ALA A 182 12.67 8.80 -44.21
N LEU A 183 11.64 9.25 -44.94
CA LEU A 183 10.25 9.06 -44.53
C LEU A 183 9.86 7.57 -44.57
N ASP A 184 10.17 6.89 -45.68
CA ASP A 184 9.87 5.47 -45.88
C ASP A 184 10.48 4.61 -44.76
N LYS A 185 11.74 4.90 -44.37
CA LYS A 185 12.39 4.24 -43.23
C LYS A 185 11.59 4.43 -41.94
N VAL A 186 11.17 5.65 -41.62
CA VAL A 186 10.41 5.93 -40.41
C VAL A 186 9.06 5.22 -40.44
N LEU A 187 8.37 5.22 -41.59
CA LEU A 187 7.08 4.56 -41.74
C LEU A 187 7.21 3.04 -41.56
N ASP A 188 8.23 2.41 -42.16
CA ASP A 188 8.54 0.99 -42.00
C ASP A 188 8.85 0.62 -40.54
N ALA A 189 9.71 1.39 -39.87
CA ALA A 189 10.03 1.18 -38.47
C ALA A 189 8.81 1.39 -37.56
N ALA A 190 8.04 2.46 -37.79
CA ALA A 190 6.88 2.82 -36.96
C ALA A 190 5.77 1.77 -36.99
N ARG A 191 5.58 1.07 -38.11
CA ARG A 191 4.61 -0.04 -38.22
C ARG A 191 4.95 -1.23 -37.33
N ASN A 192 6.22 -1.41 -36.99
CA ASN A 192 6.73 -2.57 -36.26
C ASN A 192 7.24 -2.22 -34.85
N ASP A 193 7.35 -0.93 -34.49
CA ASP A 193 7.88 -0.50 -33.20
C ASP A 193 6.77 -0.38 -32.14
N PRO A 194 6.86 -1.10 -31.01
CA PRO A 194 5.85 -1.03 -29.96
C PRO A 194 5.75 0.34 -29.27
N ALA A 195 6.77 1.21 -29.41
CA ALA A 195 6.75 2.57 -28.87
C ALA A 195 5.94 3.55 -29.74
N VAL A 196 5.41 3.09 -30.88
CA VAL A 196 4.65 3.90 -31.83
C VAL A 196 3.30 3.26 -32.10
N TYR A 197 2.24 4.02 -31.88
CA TYR A 197 0.92 3.70 -32.40
C TYR A 197 0.76 4.28 -33.80
N PHE A 198 0.66 3.40 -34.78
CA PHE A 198 0.49 3.75 -36.18
C PHE A 198 -0.99 3.75 -36.56
N VAL A 199 -1.47 4.87 -37.10
CA VAL A 199 -2.85 5.08 -37.52
C VAL A 199 -2.92 5.37 -39.01
N GLU A 200 -3.88 4.73 -39.67
CA GLU A 200 -4.24 5.00 -41.06
C GLU A 200 -5.71 5.44 -41.12
N ALA A 201 -5.98 6.57 -41.76
CA ALA A 201 -7.35 7.02 -42.03
C ALA A 201 -7.51 7.28 -43.53
N SER A 202 -8.48 6.61 -44.16
CA SER A 202 -8.79 6.82 -45.58
C SER A 202 -9.54 8.14 -45.81
N ILE A 203 -9.16 8.85 -46.86
CA ILE A 203 -9.75 10.14 -47.25
C ILE A 203 -10.82 9.88 -48.30
N ASN A 204 -12.09 9.88 -47.86
CA ASN A 204 -13.20 9.31 -48.62
C ASN A 204 -14.36 10.32 -48.83
N PRO A 205 -14.17 11.44 -49.53
CA PRO A 205 -15.29 12.36 -49.78
C PRO A 205 -16.39 11.60 -50.55
N ASN A 206 -17.58 11.49 -49.94
CA ASN A 206 -18.74 10.82 -50.51
C ASN A 206 -18.51 9.34 -50.89
N GLY A 207 -17.62 8.64 -50.19
CA GLY A 207 -17.41 7.19 -50.35
C GLY A 207 -16.42 6.78 -51.44
N VAL A 208 -15.71 7.73 -52.07
CA VAL A 208 -14.60 7.44 -52.99
C VAL A 208 -13.28 7.75 -52.29
N GLU A 209 -12.43 6.75 -52.11
CA GLU A 209 -11.09 6.92 -51.53
C GLU A 209 -10.18 7.64 -52.53
N ILE A 210 -9.71 8.84 -52.15
CA ILE A 210 -8.82 9.68 -52.97
C ILE A 210 -7.41 9.80 -52.38
N GLY A 211 -7.17 9.16 -51.23
CA GLY A 211 -5.90 9.20 -50.53
C GLY A 211 -6.02 8.66 -49.10
N LYS A 212 -4.91 8.70 -48.36
CA LYS A 212 -4.84 8.26 -46.96
C LYS A 212 -4.04 9.23 -46.11
N VAL A 213 -4.37 9.29 -44.82
CA VAL A 213 -3.55 9.94 -43.79
C VAL A 213 -2.85 8.85 -43.00
N LEU A 214 -1.52 8.88 -43.00
CA LEU A 214 -0.69 8.05 -42.14
C LEU A 214 -0.18 8.90 -40.99
N MET A 215 -0.39 8.46 -39.75
CA MET A 215 0.07 9.17 -38.56
C MET A 215 0.75 8.20 -37.59
N GLY A 216 1.91 8.62 -37.07
CA GLY A 216 2.59 7.93 -35.99
C GLY A 216 2.51 8.72 -34.70
N ILE A 217 2.07 8.08 -33.62
CA ILE A 217 1.99 8.67 -32.28
C ILE A 217 2.85 7.89 -31.31
N SER A 218 3.62 8.61 -30.52
CA SER A 218 4.49 8.07 -29.48
C SER A 218 3.69 7.66 -28.25
N THR A 219 3.96 6.47 -27.72
CA THR A 219 3.46 6.02 -26.41
C THR A 219 4.33 6.47 -25.24
N ALA A 220 5.47 7.12 -25.51
CA ALA A 220 6.46 7.48 -24.49
C ALA A 220 5.92 8.40 -23.38
N SER A 221 4.93 9.25 -23.67
CA SER A 221 4.29 10.09 -22.65
C SER A 221 3.45 9.27 -21.68
N VAL A 222 2.72 8.27 -22.17
CA VAL A 222 1.99 7.30 -21.35
C VAL A 222 2.96 6.52 -20.47
N ASP A 223 4.08 6.06 -21.04
CA ASP A 223 5.10 5.34 -20.26
C ASP A 223 5.73 6.22 -19.17
N ALA A 224 6.01 7.49 -19.48
CA ALA A 224 6.55 8.44 -18.51
C ALA A 224 5.56 8.74 -17.37
N GLU A 225 4.27 8.91 -17.68
CA GLU A 225 3.22 9.10 -16.67
C GLU A 225 3.09 7.86 -15.77
N LEU A 226 3.13 6.66 -16.36
CA LEU A 226 3.07 5.41 -15.61
C LEU A 226 4.29 5.21 -14.71
N GLN A 227 5.51 5.53 -15.18
CA GLN A 227 6.72 5.48 -14.35
C GLN A 227 6.69 6.51 -13.21
N ALA A 228 6.19 7.72 -13.47
CA ALA A 228 6.03 8.73 -12.44
C ALA A 228 5.03 8.27 -11.37
N LEU A 229 3.95 7.63 -11.80
CA LEU A 229 2.95 7.08 -10.91
C LEU A 229 3.49 5.90 -10.09
N ASP A 230 4.23 4.98 -10.72
CA ASP A 230 4.89 3.85 -10.06
C ASP A 230 5.85 4.30 -8.94
N LYS A 231 6.65 5.34 -9.20
CA LYS A 231 7.50 5.96 -8.19
C LYS A 231 6.71 6.53 -7.01
N ARG A 232 5.59 7.22 -7.30
CA ARG A 232 4.71 7.76 -6.25
C ARG A 232 4.07 6.64 -5.43
N PHE A 233 3.71 5.52 -6.06
CA PHE A 233 3.14 4.37 -5.37
C PHE A 233 4.16 3.66 -4.48
N SER A 234 5.38 3.44 -4.97
CA SER A 234 6.46 2.87 -4.16
C SER A 234 6.76 3.76 -2.94
N ALA A 235 6.74 5.08 -3.11
CA ALA A 235 6.88 6.02 -2.01
C ALA A 235 5.71 5.95 -1.02
N LEU A 236 4.47 5.78 -1.49
CA LEU A 236 3.29 5.63 -0.63
C LEU A 236 3.33 4.34 0.20
N ILE A 237 3.70 3.20 -0.40
CA ILE A 237 3.87 1.93 0.31
C ILE A 237 4.94 2.07 1.39
N ALA A 238 6.10 2.63 1.04
CA ALA A 238 7.18 2.88 2.00
C ALA A 238 6.74 3.81 3.15
N SER A 239 5.94 4.83 2.85
CA SER A 239 5.41 5.74 3.87
C SER A 239 4.31 5.11 4.74
N GLY A 240 3.53 4.18 4.18
CA GLY A 240 2.50 3.44 4.91
C GLY A 240 3.10 2.51 5.96
N ASP A 241 4.24 1.88 5.65
CA ASP A 241 5.02 1.12 6.62
C ASP A 241 5.54 2.02 7.76
N GLN A 242 5.85 3.28 7.47
CA GLN A 242 6.39 4.25 8.42
C GLN A 242 5.29 4.87 9.32
N LEU A 243 4.11 5.16 8.77
CA LEU A 243 2.97 5.77 9.49
C LEU A 243 2.27 4.82 10.47
N VAL A 244 2.45 3.51 10.33
CA VAL A 244 1.90 2.51 11.26
C VAL A 244 2.97 2.05 12.27
N ALA A 245 4.23 2.45 12.09
CA ALA A 245 5.34 2.10 12.98
C ALA A 245 5.47 3.04 14.20
N ASP A 246 4.99 4.29 14.08
CA ASP A 246 4.81 5.24 15.19
C ASP A 246 3.45 5.05 15.91
#